data_AF-A0A964WXY9-F1
#
_entry.id   AF-A0A964WXY9-F1
#
_cell.length_a   1.000
_cell.length_b   1.000
_cell.length_c   1.000
_cell.angle_alpha   90.00
_cell.angle_beta   90.00
_cell.angle_gamma   90.00
#
_symmetry.space_group_name_H-M   'P 1'
#
loop_
_entity.id
_entity.type
_entity.pdbx_description
1 polymer ?
#
loop_
_entity_poly.entity_id
_entity_poly.type
_entity_poly.pdbx_seq_one_letter_code
_entity_poly.pdbx_strand_id
1 'polypeptide(L)'
;MEQEYNWIVYGNLAIGIGTFLLAVVLGIATWVRANRDRRVHVADKRQDWINGLRQAISEYLAVCNVVDLRVQTEQIAAIQEYTALLRKIELMLNPYEDNSKQLLAKMEEMKGFLFARSDQLHYEVIADEITRITQRILKDEWNRVKSLDRKRFWR
;
A
#
# COMPACT_ATOMS: atom_id res chain seq x y z
N MET A 1 -59.80 38.20 -2.26
CA MET A 1 -59.17 37.53 -1.11
C MET A 1 -58.79 36.07 -1.41
N GLU A 2 -59.66 35.22 -1.95
CA GLU A 2 -59.29 33.80 -2.27
C GLU A 2 -58.18 33.66 -3.31
N GLN A 3 -58.18 34.50 -4.35
CA GLN A 3 -57.15 34.47 -5.40
C GLN A 3 -55.77 34.92 -4.88
N GLU A 4 -55.76 35.81 -3.88
CA GLU A 4 -54.54 36.23 -3.17
C GLU A 4 -54.00 35.14 -2.24
N TYR A 5 -54.88 34.40 -1.58
CA TYR A 5 -54.49 33.29 -0.73
C TYR A 5 -53.85 32.15 -1.53
N ASN A 6 -54.41 31.82 -2.70
CA ASN A 6 -53.94 30.71 -3.53
C ASN A 6 -52.51 30.93 -4.08
N TRP A 7 -52.14 32.15 -4.51
CA TRP A 7 -50.78 32.38 -5.02
C TRP A 7 -49.71 32.23 -3.94
N ILE A 8 -50.03 32.62 -2.69
CA ILE A 8 -49.13 32.45 -1.54
C ILE A 8 -48.91 30.97 -1.26
N VAL A 9 -49.99 30.17 -1.29
CA VAL A 9 -49.93 28.71 -1.08
C VAL A 9 -49.09 28.02 -2.17
N TYR A 10 -49.32 28.34 -3.45
CA TYR A 10 -48.52 27.78 -4.54
C TYR A 10 -47.04 28.21 -4.50
N GLY A 11 -46.77 29.46 -4.13
CA GLY A 11 -45.40 29.96 -3.96
C GLY A 11 -44.64 29.21 -2.86
N ASN A 12 -45.27 29.00 -1.72
CA ASN A 12 -44.67 28.25 -0.61
C ASN A 12 -44.45 26.77 -0.97
N LEU A 13 -45.39 26.14 -1.67
CA LEU A 13 -45.24 24.77 -2.16
C LEU A 13 -44.05 24.65 -3.14
N ALA A 14 -43.91 25.60 -4.06
CA ALA A 14 -42.81 25.62 -5.02
C ALA A 14 -41.43 25.75 -4.33
N ILE A 15 -41.33 26.59 -3.29
CA ILE A 15 -40.11 26.72 -2.48
C ILE A 15 -39.81 25.42 -1.73
N GLY A 16 -40.83 24.78 -1.16
CA GLY A 16 -40.71 23.48 -0.48
C GLY A 16 -40.21 22.37 -1.41
N ILE A 17 -40.77 22.26 -2.62
CA ILE A 17 -40.33 21.28 -3.62
C ILE A 17 -38.89 21.59 -4.08
N GLY A 18 -38.58 22.88 -4.35
CA GLY A 18 -37.25 23.29 -4.78
C GLY A 18 -36.16 22.97 -3.75
N THR A 19 -36.41 23.28 -2.48
CA THR A 19 -35.49 22.97 -1.38
C THR A 19 -35.30 21.47 -1.17
N PHE A 20 -36.39 20.69 -1.25
CA PHE A 20 -36.32 19.23 -1.15
C PHE A 20 -35.48 18.61 -2.28
N LEU A 21 -35.71 19.03 -3.54
CA LEU A 21 -34.93 18.55 -4.68
C LEU A 21 -33.46 18.92 -4.55
N LEU A 22 -33.16 20.15 -4.12
CA LEU A 22 -31.78 20.57 -3.87
C LEU A 22 -31.11 19.70 -2.81
N ALA A 23 -31.80 19.40 -1.71
CA ALA A 23 -31.27 18.55 -0.65
C ALA A 23 -30.96 17.13 -1.16
N VAL A 24 -31.82 16.55 -2.00
CA VAL A 24 -31.59 15.24 -2.62
C VAL A 24 -30.34 15.28 -3.51
N VAL A 25 -30.22 16.29 -4.38
CA VAL A 25 -29.05 16.47 -5.26
C VAL A 25 -27.76 16.63 -4.44
N LEU A 26 -27.79 17.45 -3.39
CA LEU A 26 -26.64 17.64 -2.50
C LEU A 26 -26.28 16.36 -1.74
N GLY A 27 -27.27 15.58 -1.30
CA GLY A 27 -27.07 14.29 -0.66
C GLY A 27 -26.36 13.31 -1.57
N ILE A 28 -26.80 13.19 -2.83
CA ILE A 28 -26.16 12.35 -3.84
C ILE A 28 -24.73 12.83 -4.13
N ALA A 29 -24.54 14.14 -4.34
CA ALA A 29 -23.23 14.71 -4.62
C ALA A 29 -22.24 14.47 -3.47
N THR A 30 -22.69 14.62 -2.21
CA THR A 30 -21.89 14.36 -1.02
C THR A 30 -21.52 12.89 -0.90
N TRP A 31 -22.47 11.99 -1.14
CA TRP A 31 -22.22 10.54 -1.13
C TRP A 31 -21.20 10.12 -2.18
N VAL A 32 -21.32 10.65 -3.41
CA VAL A 32 -20.36 10.38 -4.50
C VAL A 32 -18.96 10.87 -4.12
N ARG A 33 -18.83 12.09 -3.57
CA ARG A 33 -17.55 12.64 -3.11
C ARG A 33 -16.93 11.80 -2.00
N ALA A 34 -17.69 11.48 -0.96
CA ALA A 34 -17.20 10.68 0.18
C ALA A 34 -16.66 9.31 -0.26
N ASN A 35 -17.35 8.65 -1.20
CA ASN A 35 -16.91 7.37 -1.74
C ASN A 35 -15.64 7.49 -2.59
N ARG A 36 -15.48 8.59 -3.33
CA ARG A 36 -14.25 8.89 -4.09
C ARG A 36 -13.08 9.13 -3.15
N ASP A 37 -13.26 10.00 -2.16
CA ASP A 37 -12.19 10.40 -1.24
C ASP A 37 -11.70 9.19 -0.45
N ARG A 38 -12.61 8.31 -0.01
CA ARG A 38 -12.22 7.02 0.62
C ARG A 38 -11.34 6.16 -0.28
N ARG A 39 -11.64 6.07 -1.58
CA ARG A 39 -10.84 5.27 -2.53
C ARG A 39 -9.46 5.88 -2.77
N VAL A 40 -9.39 7.21 -2.91
CA VAL A 40 -8.13 7.94 -3.06
C VAL A 40 -7.27 7.73 -1.82
N HIS A 41 -7.81 7.91 -0.63
CA HIS A 41 -7.07 7.68 0.62
C HIS A 41 -6.54 6.25 0.75
N VAL A 42 -7.32 5.24 0.34
CA VAL A 42 -6.84 3.84 0.32
C VAL A 42 -5.73 3.65 -0.72
N ALA A 43 -5.83 4.27 -1.89
CA ALA A 43 -4.79 4.23 -2.91
C ALA A 43 -3.49 4.88 -2.40
N ASP A 44 -3.58 6.05 -1.76
CA ASP A 44 -2.43 6.75 -1.18
C ASP A 44 -1.73 5.89 -0.12
N LYS A 45 -2.48 5.29 0.81
CA LYS A 45 -1.90 4.38 1.83
C LYS A 45 -1.25 3.14 1.24
N ARG A 46 -1.74 2.65 0.10
CA ARG A 46 -1.10 1.55 -0.62
C ARG A 46 0.17 2.01 -1.34
N GLN A 47 0.20 3.22 -1.90
CA GLN A 47 1.42 3.79 -2.47
C GLN A 47 2.49 4.00 -1.39
N ASP A 48 2.10 4.51 -0.21
CA ASP A 48 2.97 4.62 0.96
C ASP A 48 3.58 3.26 1.32
N TRP A 49 2.74 2.21 1.39
CA TRP A 49 3.19 0.85 1.66
C TRP A 49 4.16 0.32 0.58
N ILE A 50 3.85 0.53 -0.71
CA ILE A 50 4.71 0.13 -1.85
C ILE A 50 6.09 0.78 -1.73
N ASN A 51 6.13 2.08 -1.45
CA ASN A 51 7.38 2.83 -1.31
C ASN A 51 8.15 2.38 -0.07
N GLY A 52 7.45 2.16 1.04
CA GLY A 52 8.06 1.66 2.28
C GLY A 52 8.69 0.27 2.11
N LEU A 53 8.02 -0.65 1.39
CA LEU A 53 8.56 -1.98 1.12
C LEU A 53 9.77 -1.91 0.20
N ARG A 54 9.70 -1.09 -0.86
CA ARG A 54 10.83 -0.87 -1.78
C ARG A 54 12.06 -0.37 -1.03
N GLN A 55 11.87 0.63 -0.16
CA GLN A 55 12.95 1.19 0.64
C GLN A 55 13.53 0.14 1.61
N ALA A 56 12.67 -0.56 2.36
CA ALA A 56 13.11 -1.57 3.32
C ALA A 56 13.91 -2.71 2.66
N ILE A 57 13.51 -3.18 1.48
CA ILE A 57 14.24 -4.21 0.73
C ILE A 57 15.59 -3.69 0.24
N SER A 58 15.65 -2.47 -0.29
CA SER A 58 16.91 -1.88 -0.75
C SER A 58 17.90 -1.70 0.42
N GLU A 59 17.44 -1.18 1.55
CA GLU A 59 18.24 -1.04 2.78
C GLU A 59 18.69 -2.42 3.28
N TYR A 60 17.78 -3.40 3.30
CA TYR A 60 18.10 -4.77 3.72
C TYR A 60 19.22 -5.38 2.88
N LEU A 61 19.13 -5.31 1.55
CA LEU A 61 20.16 -5.84 0.66
C LEU A 61 21.49 -5.10 0.84
N ALA A 62 21.47 -3.79 1.03
CA ALA A 62 22.67 -2.99 1.28
C ALA A 62 23.38 -3.43 2.56
N VAL A 63 22.63 -3.64 3.65
CA VAL A 63 23.18 -4.16 4.91
C VAL A 63 23.70 -5.58 4.74
N CYS A 64 23.01 -6.45 4.01
CA CYS A 64 23.47 -7.81 3.72
C CYS A 64 24.82 -7.83 2.98
N ASN A 65 25.14 -6.80 2.18
CA ASN A 65 26.41 -6.72 1.46
C ASN A 65 27.62 -6.43 2.37
N VAL A 66 27.38 -5.81 3.54
CA VAL A 66 28.46 -5.36 4.44
C VAL A 66 28.52 -6.15 5.74
N VAL A 67 27.39 -6.76 6.14
CA VAL A 67 27.29 -7.44 7.43
C VAL A 67 27.92 -8.84 7.36
N ASP A 68 28.78 -9.15 8.31
CA ASP A 68 29.25 -10.50 8.62
C ASP A 68 28.67 -10.90 9.98
N LEU A 69 27.68 -11.79 9.96
CA LEU A 69 26.95 -12.22 11.16
C LEU A 69 27.80 -13.05 12.15
N ARG A 70 29.06 -13.39 11.79
CA ARG A 70 30.01 -14.07 12.67
C ARG A 70 30.70 -13.12 13.63
N VAL A 71 30.97 -11.89 13.19
CA VAL A 71 31.76 -10.91 13.94
C VAL A 71 30.82 -9.99 14.71
N GLN A 72 30.08 -10.59 15.66
CA GLN A 72 29.00 -9.88 16.36
C GLN A 72 29.49 -8.66 17.13
N THR A 73 30.68 -8.73 17.74
CA THR A 73 31.20 -7.70 18.66
C THR A 73 31.58 -6.39 17.98
N GLU A 74 32.03 -6.42 16.72
CA GLU A 74 32.42 -5.20 15.97
C GLU A 74 31.29 -4.67 15.09
N GLN A 75 30.28 -5.49 14.79
CA GLN A 75 29.20 -5.15 13.86
C GLN A 75 27.81 -5.11 14.53
N ILE A 76 27.75 -4.92 15.85
CA ILE A 76 26.48 -4.91 16.61
C ILE A 76 25.43 -4.00 15.95
N ALA A 77 25.84 -2.79 15.52
CA ALA A 77 24.94 -1.84 14.87
C ALA A 77 24.37 -2.38 13.54
N ALA A 78 25.23 -2.93 12.67
CA ALA A 78 24.81 -3.49 11.38
C ALA A 78 23.91 -4.73 11.56
N ILE A 79 24.17 -5.56 12.58
CA ILE A 79 23.34 -6.73 12.90
C ILE A 79 21.98 -6.31 13.45
N GLN A 80 21.94 -5.26 14.28
CA GLN A 80 20.69 -4.68 14.76
C GLN A 80 19.87 -4.09 13.61
N GLU A 81 20.51 -3.36 12.70
CA GLU A 81 19.87 -2.81 11.51
C GLU A 81 19.34 -3.90 10.58
N TYR A 82 20.16 -4.91 10.28
CA TYR A 82 19.75 -6.11 9.55
C TYR A 82 18.49 -6.75 10.16
N THR A 83 18.52 -6.97 11.47
CA THR A 83 17.41 -7.60 12.20
C THR A 83 16.16 -6.74 12.15
N ALA A 84 16.30 -5.43 12.36
CA ALA A 84 15.18 -4.49 12.30
C ALA A 84 14.54 -4.46 10.91
N LEU A 85 15.34 -4.43 9.84
CA LEU A 85 14.86 -4.45 8.45
C LEU A 85 14.15 -5.76 8.11
N LEU A 86 14.72 -6.90 8.50
CA LEU A 86 14.09 -8.20 8.32
C LEU A 86 12.70 -8.24 8.98
N ARG A 87 12.59 -7.83 10.25
CA ARG A 87 11.31 -7.79 10.98
C ARG A 87 10.33 -6.80 10.37
N LYS A 88 10.80 -5.64 9.93
CA LYS A 88 9.97 -4.65 9.24
C LYS A 88 9.36 -5.24 7.96
N ILE A 89 10.17 -5.89 7.14
CA ILE A 89 9.70 -6.54 5.90
C ILE A 89 8.69 -7.65 6.22
N GLU A 90 8.97 -8.51 7.19
CA GLU A 90 8.03 -9.55 7.65
C GLU A 90 6.67 -8.98 8.06
N LEU A 91 6.64 -7.86 8.80
CA LEU A 91 5.41 -7.20 9.24
C LEU A 91 4.68 -6.47 8.11
N MET A 92 5.39 -6.03 7.07
CA MET A 92 4.78 -5.40 5.91
C MET A 92 4.13 -6.41 4.97
N LEU A 93 4.65 -7.65 4.91
CA LEU A 93 4.18 -8.68 4.00
C LEU A 93 3.00 -9.48 4.58
N ASN A 94 2.16 -9.99 3.68
CA ASN A 94 1.09 -10.91 4.05
C ASN A 94 1.61 -12.37 3.92
N PRO A 95 1.74 -13.13 5.02
CA PRO A 95 2.33 -14.48 4.99
C PRO A 95 1.47 -15.51 4.25
N TYR A 96 0.22 -15.18 3.91
CA TYR A 96 -0.66 -16.08 3.16
C TYR A 96 -0.46 -15.99 1.64
N GLU A 97 0.21 -14.95 1.14
CA GLU A 97 0.47 -14.76 -0.29
C GLU A 97 1.72 -15.50 -0.76
N ASP A 98 1.65 -16.19 -1.89
CA ASP A 98 2.73 -17.07 -2.34
C ASP A 98 4.02 -16.32 -2.67
N ASN A 99 3.93 -15.12 -3.26
CA ASN A 99 5.11 -14.30 -3.51
C ASN A 99 5.76 -13.83 -2.19
N SER A 100 4.97 -13.52 -1.17
CA SER A 100 5.47 -13.15 0.16
C SER A 100 6.19 -14.32 0.83
N LYS A 101 5.63 -15.53 0.77
CA LYS A 101 6.29 -16.74 1.28
C LYS A 101 7.62 -17.01 0.56
N GLN A 102 7.64 -16.88 -0.76
CA GLN A 102 8.85 -17.04 -1.56
C GLN A 102 9.92 -16.02 -1.17
N LEU A 103 9.52 -14.75 -0.97
CA LEU A 103 10.44 -13.69 -0.55
C LEU A 103 11.06 -14.01 0.82
N LEU A 104 10.23 -14.37 1.80
CA LEU A 104 10.69 -14.71 3.15
C LEU A 104 11.62 -15.94 3.14
N ALA A 105 11.32 -16.96 2.34
CA ALA A 105 12.19 -18.12 2.18
C ALA A 105 13.56 -17.73 1.63
N LYS A 106 13.61 -16.82 0.63
CA LYS A 106 14.88 -16.32 0.07
C LYS A 106 15.65 -15.43 1.02
N MET A 107 14.97 -14.66 1.87
CA MET A 107 15.63 -13.91 2.93
C MET A 107 16.22 -14.81 4.02
N GLU A 108 15.58 -15.94 4.34
CA GLU A 108 16.17 -16.93 5.25
C GLU A 108 17.36 -17.67 4.61
N GLU A 109 17.32 -17.92 3.29
CA GLU A 109 18.48 -18.42 2.53
C GLU A 109 19.65 -17.43 2.57
N MET A 110 19.38 -16.13 2.36
CA MET A 110 20.36 -15.05 2.51
C MET A 110 20.95 -15.01 3.92
N LYS A 111 20.13 -15.16 4.95
CA LYS A 111 20.62 -15.25 6.34
C LYS A 111 21.57 -16.43 6.53
N GLY A 112 21.21 -17.61 6.00
CA GLY A 112 22.08 -18.79 6.01
C GLY A 112 23.42 -18.53 5.33
N PHE A 113 23.40 -17.86 4.17
CA PHE A 113 24.60 -17.41 3.45
C PHE A 113 25.49 -16.53 4.33
N LEU A 114 24.93 -15.52 4.99
CA LEU A 114 25.66 -14.58 5.83
C LEU A 114 26.29 -15.26 7.07
N PHE A 115 25.71 -16.34 7.58
CA PHE A 115 26.33 -17.18 8.61
C PHE A 115 27.43 -18.10 8.05
N ALA A 116 27.27 -18.62 6.82
CA ALA A 116 28.14 -19.62 6.22
C ALA A 116 29.33 -19.06 5.42
N ARG A 117 29.34 -17.75 5.07
CA ARG A 117 30.36 -17.09 4.24
C ARG A 117 30.69 -17.89 2.98
N SER A 118 29.65 -18.19 2.22
CA SER A 118 29.76 -18.75 0.87
C SER A 118 30.25 -17.70 -0.13
N ASP A 119 30.55 -18.15 -1.35
CA ASP A 119 31.08 -17.34 -2.45
C ASP A 119 30.20 -16.12 -2.80
N GLN A 120 30.82 -14.99 -3.14
CA GLN A 120 30.17 -13.74 -3.54
C GLN A 120 29.19 -13.95 -4.70
N LEU A 121 29.48 -14.88 -5.61
CA LEU A 121 28.57 -15.22 -6.71
C LEU A 121 27.22 -15.74 -6.18
N HIS A 122 27.22 -16.48 -5.07
CA HIS A 122 26.00 -17.01 -4.47
C HIS A 122 25.17 -15.90 -3.80
N TYR A 123 25.82 -14.89 -3.21
CA TYR A 123 25.14 -13.70 -2.70
C TYR A 123 24.37 -12.96 -3.81
N GLU A 124 25.02 -12.69 -4.94
CA GLU A 124 24.41 -11.96 -6.05
C GLU A 124 23.18 -12.68 -6.60
N VAL A 125 23.25 -14.02 -6.73
CA VAL A 125 22.12 -14.84 -7.17
C VAL A 125 20.92 -14.71 -6.21
N ILE A 126 21.14 -14.81 -4.90
CA ILE A 126 20.06 -14.70 -3.91
C ILE A 126 19.50 -13.26 -3.89
N ALA A 127 20.36 -12.24 -3.94
CA ALA A 127 19.95 -10.84 -3.98
C ALA A 127 19.10 -10.50 -5.23
N ASP A 128 19.47 -11.04 -6.38
CA ASP A 128 18.70 -10.90 -7.62
C ASP A 128 17.34 -11.61 -7.55
N GLU A 129 17.27 -12.76 -6.89
CA GLU A 129 16.00 -13.46 -6.65
C GLU A 129 15.09 -12.68 -5.70
N ILE A 130 15.62 -12.17 -4.58
CA ILE A 130 14.90 -11.28 -3.65
C ILE A 130 14.34 -10.08 -4.41
N THR A 131 15.16 -9.45 -5.26
CA THR A 131 14.76 -8.30 -6.08
C THR A 131 13.64 -8.68 -7.06
N ARG A 132 13.79 -9.80 -7.78
CA ARG A 132 12.77 -10.29 -8.73
C ARG A 132 11.44 -10.61 -8.05
N ILE A 133 11.46 -11.28 -6.90
CA ILE A 133 10.23 -11.59 -6.15
C ILE A 133 9.58 -10.29 -5.65
N THR A 134 10.37 -9.37 -5.11
CA THR A 134 9.89 -8.05 -4.65
C THR A 134 9.21 -7.30 -5.79
N GLN A 135 9.80 -7.25 -6.98
CA GLN A 135 9.20 -6.60 -8.16
C GLN A 135 7.84 -7.20 -8.55
N ARG A 136 7.66 -8.52 -8.41
CA ARG A 136 6.35 -9.17 -8.63
C ARG A 136 5.32 -8.70 -7.60
N ILE A 137 5.66 -8.70 -6.30
CA ILE A 137 4.79 -8.19 -5.22
C ILE A 137 4.40 -6.74 -5.50
N LEU A 138 5.37 -5.88 -5.83
CA LEU A 138 5.11 -4.48 -6.13
C LEU A 138 4.21 -4.30 -7.35
N LYS A 139 4.37 -5.14 -8.39
CA LYS A 139 3.51 -5.11 -9.58
C LYS A 139 2.09 -5.53 -9.26
N ASP A 140 1.91 -6.55 -8.43
CA ASP A 140 0.60 -7.03 -8.00
C ASP A 140 -0.14 -5.94 -7.21
N GLU A 141 0.53 -5.33 -6.24
CA GLU A 141 -0.03 -4.23 -5.45
C GLU A 141 -0.30 -2.98 -6.29
N TRP A 142 0.57 -2.66 -7.24
CA TRP A 142 0.32 -1.58 -8.21
C TRP A 142 -0.95 -1.84 -9.05
N ASN A 143 -1.18 -3.09 -9.45
CA ASN A 143 -2.41 -3.46 -10.15
C ASN A 143 -3.64 -3.34 -9.25
N ARG A 144 -3.54 -3.68 -7.96
CA ARG A 144 -4.62 -3.45 -6.99
C ARG A 144 -4.93 -1.95 -6.86
N VAL A 145 -3.92 -1.10 -6.74
CA VAL A 145 -4.09 0.37 -6.70
C VAL A 145 -4.80 0.88 -7.96
N LYS A 146 -4.35 0.49 -9.16
CA LYS A 146 -4.99 0.87 -10.42
C LYS A 146 -6.43 0.37 -10.53
N SER A 147 -6.75 -0.80 -9.95
CA SER A 147 -8.12 -1.33 -9.98
C SER A 147 -9.10 -0.50 -9.16
N LEU A 148 -8.62 0.20 -8.12
CA LEU A 148 -9.42 1.14 -7.33
C LEU A 148 -9.80 2.38 -8.15
N ASP A 149 -8.91 2.84 -9.02
CA ASP A 149 -9.16 3.93 -9.96
C ASP A 149 -10.01 3.49 -11.16
N ARG A 150 -9.78 2.31 -11.75
CA ARG A 150 -10.49 1.86 -12.96
C ARG A 150 -12.01 1.67 -12.79
N LYS A 151 -12.51 1.45 -11.56
CA LYS A 151 -13.96 1.48 -11.26
C LYS A 151 -14.64 2.84 -11.56
N ARG A 152 -13.87 3.84 -12.01
CA ARG A 152 -14.28 5.17 -12.46
C ARG A 152 -14.87 5.24 -13.88
N PHE A 153 -14.55 4.29 -14.78
CA PHE A 153 -14.85 4.45 -16.22
C PHE A 153 -16.09 3.70 -16.75
N TRP A 154 -16.67 2.79 -15.96
CA TRP A 154 -17.84 1.99 -16.37
C TRP A 154 -19.11 2.31 -15.57
N ARG A 155 -19.24 3.56 -15.08
CA ARG A 155 -20.45 4.10 -14.47
C ARG A 155 -20.67 5.52 -14.93
#